data_AF-A0A6C0QXT5-F1
#
_entry.id   AF-A0A6C0QXT5-F1
#
_cell.length_a   1.000
_cell.length_b   1.000
_cell.length_c   1.000
_cell.angle_alpha   90.00
_cell.angle_beta   90.00
_cell.angle_gamma   90.00
#
_symmetry.space_group_name_H-M   'P 1'
#
loop_
_entity.id
_entity.type
_entity.pdbx_description
1 polymer ?
#
loop_
_entity_poly.entity_id
_entity_poly.type
_entity_poly.pdbx_seq_one_letter_code
_entity_poly.pdbx_strand_id
1 'polypeptide(L)' 'MIIDGIEYEDVLEITGRRVLRSAAGFYIGRLAKMSWSDGEIVPFDRLSGYFRKEVNAQAVLERDS' A
#
# COMPACT_ATOMS: atom_id res chain seq x y z
N MET A 1 -7.44 -13.01 6.04
CA MET A 1 -6.78 -13.06 4.72
C MET A 1 -5.27 -13.31 4.91
N ILE A 2 -4.64 -14.17 4.10
CA ILE A 2 -3.17 -14.36 4.16
C ILE A 2 -2.49 -13.42 3.16
N ILE A 3 -1.59 -12.57 3.63
CA ILE A 3 -0.84 -11.59 2.82
C ILE A 3 0.64 -11.77 3.15
N ASP A 4 1.45 -12.07 2.13
CA ASP A 4 2.90 -12.35 2.27
C ASP A 4 3.24 -13.40 3.35
N GLY A 5 2.37 -14.40 3.50
CA GLY A 5 2.52 -15.49 4.49
C GLY A 5 2.05 -15.15 5.90
N ILE A 6 1.53 -13.94 6.14
CA ILE A 6 1.01 -13.50 7.43
C ILE A 6 -0.53 -13.49 7.37
N GLU A 7 -1.17 -14.06 8.38
CA GLU A 7 -2.63 -14.02 8.52
C GLU A 7 -3.08 -12.71 9.15
N TYR A 8 -4.00 -12.03 8.46
CA TYR A 8 -4.67 -10.81 8.92
C TYR A 8 -6.17 -11.06 9.02
N GLU A 9 -6.71 -11.13 10.23
CA GLU A 9 -8.13 -11.41 10.50
C GLU A 9 -9.03 -10.25 10.04
N ASP A 10 -8.57 -9.01 10.21
CA ASP A 10 -9.35 -7.80 9.92
C ASP A 10 -9.30 -7.34 8.46
N VAL A 11 -8.46 -7.94 7.61
CA VAL A 11 -8.36 -7.54 6.20
C VAL A 11 -9.40 -8.29 5.38
N LEU A 12 -10.36 -7.54 4.82
CA LEU A 12 -11.42 -8.06 3.96
C LEU A 12 -10.98 -8.09 2.48
N GLU A 13 -10.34 -7.01 2.02
CA GLU A 13 -9.85 -6.88 0.65
C GLU A 13 -8.51 -6.12 0.65
N ILE A 14 -7.65 -6.39 -0.33
CA ILE A 14 -6.37 -5.69 -0.51
C ILE A 14 -6.14 -5.32 -1.97
N THR A 15 -5.57 -4.15 -2.21
CA THR A 15 -5.17 -3.71 -3.55
C THR A 15 -3.80 -4.25 -3.93
N GLY A 16 -3.52 -4.31 -5.24
CA GLY A 16 -2.14 -4.41 -5.72
C GLY A 16 -1.26 -3.24 -5.27
N ARG A 17 0.06 -3.43 -5.39
CA ARG A 17 1.08 -2.40 -5.12
C ARG A 17 0.81 -1.15 -5.97
N ARG A 18 0.89 0.03 -5.35
CA ARG A 18 0.70 1.32 -6.03
C ARG A 18 1.50 2.41 -5.34
N VAL A 19 1.67 3.55 -6.03
CA VAL A 19 2.25 4.75 -5.43
C VAL A 19 1.19 5.44 -4.56
N LEU A 20 1.58 5.76 -3.33
CA LEU A 20 0.78 6.45 -2.33
C LEU A 20 1.51 7.71 -1.84
N ARG A 21 0.77 8.67 -1.29
CA ARG A 21 1.32 9.94 -0.78
C ARG A 21 1.04 10.10 0.70
N SER A 22 2.04 10.63 1.42
CA SER A 22 1.96 11.04 2.83
C SER A 22 2.61 12.42 3.02
N ALA A 23 2.58 12.94 4.26
CA ALA A 23 3.31 14.15 4.62
C ALA A 23 4.83 14.03 4.43
N ALA A 24 5.39 12.82 4.53
CA ALA A 24 6.82 12.56 4.33
C ALA A 24 7.23 12.40 2.86
N GLY A 25 6.28 12.35 1.93
CA GLY A 25 6.53 12.14 0.50
C GLY A 25 5.73 10.98 -0.09
N PHE A 26 6.22 10.44 -1.21
CA PHE A 26 5.61 9.35 -1.97
C PHE A 26 6.21 8.00 -1.57
N TYR A 27 5.46 6.92 -1.66
CA TYR A 27 5.96 5.58 -1.33
C TYR A 27 5.17 4.51 -2.10
N ILE A 28 5.72 3.31 -2.20
CA ILE A 28 5.02 2.13 -2.73
C ILE A 28 4.34 1.44 -1.55
N GLY A 29 3.05 1.17 -1.67
CA GLY A 29 2.29 0.46 -0.64
C GLY A 29 1.03 -0.19 -1.19
N ARG A 30 0.24 -0.78 -0.29
CA ARG A 30 -1.09 -1.30 -0.60
C ARG A 30 -2.13 -0.60 0.25
N LEU A 31 -3.34 -0.59 -0.26
CA LEU A 31 -4.52 -0.20 0.49
C LEU A 31 -5.36 -1.44 0.79
N ALA A 32 -6.11 -1.41 1.88
CA ALA A 32 -7.00 -2.50 2.24
C ALA A 32 -8.35 -1.98 2.70
N LYS A 33 -9.37 -2.79 2.49
CA LYS A 33 -10.66 -2.66 3.18
C LYS A 33 -10.59 -3.50 4.44
N MET A 34 -10.77 -2.85 5.58
CA MET A 34 -10.69 -3.48 6.89
C MET A 34 -12.09 -3.77 7.46
N SER A 35 -12.21 -4.74 8.34
CA SER A 35 -13.44 -5.06 9.09
C SER A 35 -14.05 -3.84 9.78
N TRP A 36 -13.18 -2.94 10.27
CA TRP A 36 -13.52 -1.71 10.98
C TRP A 36 -13.56 -0.45 10.11
N SER A 37 -13.30 -0.56 8.80
CA SER A 37 -13.19 0.60 7.90
C SER A 37 -14.52 1.10 7.34
N ASP A 38 -15.66 0.53 7.75
CA ASP A 38 -17.00 0.91 7.29
C ASP A 38 -17.18 0.95 5.76
N GLY A 39 -16.41 0.14 5.03
CA GLY A 39 -16.45 0.12 3.57
C GLY A 39 -15.32 0.89 2.89
N GLU A 40 -14.61 1.75 3.63
CA GLU A 40 -13.54 2.59 3.11
C GLU A 40 -12.25 1.81 2.86
N ILE A 41 -11.50 2.25 1.85
CA ILE A 41 -10.18 1.72 1.54
C ILE A 41 -9.12 2.58 2.23
N VAL A 42 -8.37 2.00 3.16
CA VAL A 42 -7.38 2.70 3.98
C VAL A 42 -5.95 2.23 3.68
N PRO A 43 -4.91 3.05 3.97
CA PRO A 43 -3.52 2.60 3.90
C PRO A 43 -3.30 1.36 4.75
N PHE A 44 -2.74 0.32 4.15
CA PHE A 44 -2.49 -0.96 4.83
C PHE A 44 -1.02 -1.08 5.20
N ASP A 45 -0.15 -1.15 4.19
CA ASP A 45 1.27 -1.34 4.41
C ASP A 45 2.14 -0.54 3.44
N ARG A 46 3.36 -0.26 3.91
CA ARG A 46 4.38 0.47 3.17
C ARG A 46 5.49 -0.50 2.78
N LEU A 47 5.70 -0.65 1.49
CA LEU A 47 6.64 -1.60 0.87
C LEU A 47 7.97 -0.95 0.44
N SER A 48 8.11 0.36 0.60
CA SER A 48 9.33 1.10 0.27
C SER A 48 9.65 2.20 1.28
N GLY A 49 10.85 2.78 1.14
CA GLY A 49 11.13 4.11 1.72
C GLY A 49 10.33 5.23 1.05
N TYR A 50 10.49 6.46 1.54
CA TYR A 50 9.88 7.64 0.94
C TYR A 50 10.72 8.19 -0.21
N PHE A 51 10.03 8.61 -1.27
CA PHE A 51 10.55 9.33 -2.40
C PHE A 51 10.07 10.78 -2.35
N ARG A 52 10.97 11.72 -2.68
CA ARG A 52 10.63 13.14 -2.75
C ARG A 52 9.65 13.48 -3.89
N LYS A 53 9.68 12.72 -4.98
CA LYS A 53 8.86 12.93 -6.19
C LYS A 53 8.11 11.65 -6.54
N GLU A 54 6.86 11.80 -6.99
CA GLU A 54 5.99 10.70 -7.42
C GLU A 54 6.61 9.86 -8.53
N VAL A 55 7.19 10.52 -9.55
CA VAL A 55 7.83 9.85 -10.68
C VAL A 55 8.95 8.89 -10.26
N ASN A 56 9.65 9.18 -9.16
CA ASN A 56 10.69 8.28 -8.65
C ASN A 56 10.08 7.03 -8.02
N ALA A 57 8.98 7.18 -7.28
CA ALA A 57 8.25 6.04 -6.72
C ALA A 57 7.63 5.18 -7.83
N GLN A 58 7.06 5.83 -8.85
CA GLN A 58 6.46 5.16 -10.00
C GLN A 58 7.50 4.37 -10.80
N ALA A 59 8.66 4.96 -11.06
CA ALA A 59 9.76 4.26 -11.75
C ALA A 59 10.27 3.04 -10.98
N VAL A 60 10.22 3.05 -9.64
CA VAL A 60 10.57 1.86 -8.84
C VAL A 60 9.46 0.80 -8.91
N LEU A 61 8.19 1.21 -8.80
CA LEU A 61 7.05 0.29 -8.90
C LEU A 61 7.05 -0.47 -10.24
N GLU A 62 7.35 0.21 -11.34
CA GLU A 62 7.40 -0.38 -12.69
C GLU A 62 8.58 -1.35 -12.90
N ARG A 63 9.71 -1.14 -12.22
CA ARG A 63 10.87 -2.04 -12.31
C ARG A 63 10.67 -3.35 -11.57
N ASP A 64 9.84 -3.33 -10.52
CA ASP A 64 9.60 -4.47 -9.63
C ASP A 64 8.31 -5.25 -9.99
N SER A 65 7.61 -4.88 -11.07
CA SER A 65 6.35 -5.48 -11.53
C SER A 65 6.57 -6.52 -12.63
#